data_AF-A0A1M6DV94-F1
#
_entry.id   AF-A0A1M6DV94-F1
#
_cell.length_a   1.000
_cell.length_b   1.000
_cell.length_c   1.000
_cell.angle_alpha   90.00
_cell.angle_beta   90.00
_cell.angle_gamma   90.00
#
_symmetry.space_group_name_H-M   'P 1'
#
loop_
_entity.id
_entity.type
_entity.pdbx_description
1 polymer ?
#
loop_
_entity_poly.entity_id
_entity_poly.type
_entity_poly.pdbx_seq_one_letter_code
_entity_poly.pdbx_strand_id
1 'polypeptide(L)' 'MTQNNDPNVDPAGATQHFQRFVDDNPEPEAPERRPVLPIVLAGVGVVAAVAVVVALVLAFS' A
#
# COMPACT_ATOMS: atom_id res chain seq x y z
N MET A 1 28.93 -14.13 -15.75
CA MET A 1 28.75 -14.86 -17.02
C MET A 1 27.70 -14.09 -17.80
N THR A 2 28.11 -13.39 -18.86
CA THR A 2 27.18 -12.65 -19.72
C THR A 2 26.33 -13.67 -20.47
N GLN A 3 25.05 -13.76 -20.10
CA GLN A 3 24.09 -14.57 -20.86
C GLN A 3 23.92 -13.91 -22.22
N ASN A 4 24.37 -14.61 -23.26
CA ASN A 4 24.15 -14.21 -24.63
C ASN A 4 22.65 -14.34 -24.91
N ASN A 5 21.94 -13.20 -24.95
CA ASN A 5 20.49 -13.09 -25.18
C ASN A 5 20.17 -13.22 -26.68
N ASP A 6 20.71 -14.24 -27.35
CA ASP A 6 20.17 -14.62 -28.65
C ASP A 6 18.78 -15.23 -28.44
N PRO A 7 17.73 -14.78 -29.15
CA PRO A 7 16.41 -15.35 -29.02
C PRO A 7 16.45 -16.78 -29.57
N ASN A 8 16.64 -17.76 -28.68
CA ASN A 8 16.41 -19.16 -28.97
C ASN A 8 14.90 -19.34 -29.17
N VAL A 9 14.42 -19.09 -30.38
CA VAL A 9 13.03 -19.27 -30.79
C VAL A 9 12.76 -20.77 -30.78
N ASP A 10 12.17 -21.26 -29.68
CA ASP A 10 11.68 -22.64 -29.61
C ASP A 10 10.70 -22.89 -30.78
N PRO A 11 11.04 -23.73 -31.77
CA PRO A 11 10.19 -24.00 -32.93
C PRO A 11 8.92 -24.79 -32.57
N ALA A 12 8.88 -25.39 -31.37
CA ALA A 12 7.71 -26.12 -30.87
C ALA A 12 6.65 -25.20 -30.23
N GLY A 13 6.95 -23.90 -30.03
CA GLY A 13 6.01 -22.87 -29.54
C GLY A 13 5.47 -23.05 -28.13
N ALA A 14 5.64 -24.23 -27.53
CA ALA A 14 5.05 -24.58 -26.24
C ALA A 14 5.69 -23.80 -25.09
N THR A 15 7.01 -23.53 -25.13
CA THR A 15 7.69 -22.83 -24.03
C THR A 15 7.45 -21.33 -24.03
N GLN A 16 7.04 -20.74 -25.16
CA GLN A 16 6.79 -19.30 -25.28
C GLN A 16 5.53 -18.87 -24.51
N HIS A 17 4.52 -19.74 -24.41
CA HIS A 17 3.29 -19.47 -23.66
C HIS A 17 3.52 -19.47 -22.14
N PHE A 18 4.38 -20.35 -21.64
CA PHE A 18 4.76 -20.37 -20.23
C PHE A 18 5.64 -19.19 -19.85
N GLN A 19 6.56 -18.79 -20.75
CA GLN A 19 7.36 -17.57 -20.56
C GLN A 19 6.45 -16.34 -20.45
N ARG A 20 5.49 -16.17 -21.37
CA ARG A 20 4.49 -15.10 -21.25
C ARG A 20 3.72 -15.13 -19.93
N PHE A 21 3.25 -16.29 -19.46
CA PHE A 21 2.52 -16.38 -18.19
C PHE A 21 3.38 -16.01 -16.97
N VAL A 22 4.66 -16.37 -16.99
CA VAL A 22 5.61 -16.04 -15.92
C VAL A 22 6.01 -14.57 -15.96
N ASP A 23 6.21 -14.03 -17.17
CA ASP A 23 6.54 -12.62 -17.40
C ASP A 23 5.34 -11.70 -17.11
N ASP A 24 4.14 -12.13 -17.47
CA ASP A 24 2.86 -11.47 -17.18
C ASP A 24 2.39 -11.78 -15.74
N ASN A 25 3.29 -11.97 -14.78
CA ASN A 25 2.92 -12.04 -13.37
C ASN A 25 2.75 -10.61 -12.84
N PRO A 26 1.52 -10.06 -12.79
CA PRO A 26 1.32 -8.71 -12.27
C PRO A 26 1.84 -8.66 -10.83
N GLU A 27 2.74 -7.72 -10.54
CA GLU A 27 3.12 -7.48 -9.16
C GLU A 27 1.85 -7.16 -8.36
N PRO A 28 1.69 -7.73 -7.16
CA PRO A 28 0.54 -7.42 -6.33
C PRO A 28 0.47 -5.91 -6.14
N GLU A 29 -0.62 -5.31 -6.65
CA GLU A 29 -0.87 -3.89 -6.51
C GLU A 29 -0.76 -3.51 -5.03
N ALA A 30 0.06 -2.49 -4.76
CA ALA A 30 0.26 -2.04 -3.40
C ALA A 30 -1.11 -1.74 -2.76
N PRO A 31 -1.37 -2.20 -1.52
CA PRO A 31 -2.66 -2.03 -0.90
C PRO A 31 -3.05 -0.55 -0.88
N GLU A 32 -4.28 -0.26 -1.29
CA GLU A 32 -4.79 1.10 -1.38
C GLU A 32 -4.65 1.79 -0.03
N ARG A 33 -3.90 2.91 -0.02
CA ARG A 33 -3.66 3.68 1.20
C ARG A 33 -4.94 4.39 1.58
N ARG A 34 -5.60 3.91 2.64
CA ARG A 34 -6.76 4.58 3.22
C ARG A 34 -6.40 6.01 3.66
N PRO A 35 -7.27 7.00 3.44
CA PRO A 35 -7.00 8.37 3.86
C PRO A 35 -6.89 8.45 5.39
N VAL A 36 -5.71 8.84 5.88
CA VAL A 36 -5.39 8.92 7.33
C VAL A 36 -5.89 10.24 7.94
N LEU A 37 -6.09 11.27 7.11
CA LEU A 37 -6.47 12.62 7.54
C LEU A 37 -7.75 12.65 8.42
N PRO A 38 -8.86 11.95 8.10
CA PRO A 38 -10.05 11.98 8.94
C PRO A 38 -9.82 11.38 10.34
N ILE A 39 -8.98 10.35 10.43
CA ILE A 39 -8.66 9.66 11.69
C ILE A 39 -7.84 10.59 12.59
N VAL A 40 -6.86 11.29 12.00
CA VAL A 40 -6.04 12.27 12.72
C VAL A 40 -6.90 13.42 13.24
N LEU A 41 -7.78 13.98 12.41
CA LEU A 41 -8.67 15.05 12.81
C LEU A 41 -9.61 14.63 13.95
N ALA A 42 -10.17 13.41 13.88
CA ALA A 42 -11.00 12.88 14.96
C ALA A 42 -10.23 12.74 16.27
N GLY A 43 -9.00 12.21 16.22
CA GLY A 43 -8.13 12.09 17.40
C GLY A 43 -7.82 13.45 18.04
N VAL A 44 -7.45 14.45 17.23
CA VAL A 44 -7.20 15.81 17.71
C VAL A 44 -8.44 16.42 18.35
N GLY A 45 -9.62 16.22 17.76
CA GLY A 45 -10.89 16.71 18.32
C GLY A 45 -11.21 16.11 19.69
N VAL A 46 -10.98 14.81 19.88
CA VAL A 46 -11.18 14.14 21.19
C VAL A 46 -10.24 14.72 22.24
N VAL A 47 -8.96 14.87 21.92
CA VAL A 47 -7.97 15.45 22.85
C VAL A 47 -8.35 16.87 23.24
N ALA A 48 -8.76 17.70 22.29
CA ALA A 48 -9.20 19.06 22.55
C ALA A 48 -10.44 19.10 23.46
N ALA A 49 -11.43 18.23 23.21
CA ALA A 49 -12.64 18.14 24.04
C ALA A 49 -12.31 17.76 25.49
N VAL A 50 -11.45 16.75 25.68
CA VAL A 50 -11.01 16.32 27.03
C VAL A 50 -10.27 17.46 27.73
N ALA A 51 -9.39 18.18 27.04
CA ALA A 51 -8.67 19.32 27.60
C ALA A 51 -9.62 20.41 28.10
N VAL A 52 -10.68 20.72 27.35
CA VAL A 52 -11.72 21.69 27.78
C VAL A 52 -12.43 21.20 29.03
N VAL A 53 -12.86 19.93 29.07
CA VAL A 53 -13.53 19.36 30.25
C VAL A 53 -12.64 19.44 31.48
N VAL A 54 -11.38 19.04 31.37
CA VAL A 54 -10.40 19.12 32.46
C VAL A 54 -10.23 20.56 32.93
N ALA A 55 -10.07 21.51 32.00
CA ALA A 55 -9.94 22.93 32.33
C ALA A 55 -11.16 23.46 33.09
N LEU A 56 -12.37 23.08 32.66
CA LEU A 56 -13.61 23.46 33.36
C LEU A 56 -13.67 22.86 34.76
N VAL A 57 -13.33 21.59 34.93
CA VAL A 57 -13.28 20.95 36.26
C VAL A 57 -12.31 21.69 37.16
N LEU A 58 -11.09 22.00 36.70
CA LEU A 58 -10.10 22.73 37.48
C LEU A 58 -10.50 24.17 37.80
N ALA A 59 -11.25 24.84 36.91
CA ALA A 59 -11.69 26.22 37.12
C ALA A 59 -12.82 26.36 38.14
N PHE A 60 -13.61 25.30 38.36
CA PHE A 60 -14.81 25.30 39.21
C PHE A 60 -14.77 24.31 40.39
N SER A 61 -13.64 23.62 40.62
CA SER A 61 -13.38 22.83 41.84
C SER A 61 -12.77 23.68 42.93
#